data_AF-A0A957ECB0-F1
#
_entry.id   AF-A0A957ECB0-F1
#
_cell.length_a   1.000
_cell.length_b   1.000
_cell.length_c   1.000
_cell.angle_alpha   90.00
_cell.angle_beta   90.00
_cell.angle_gamma   90.00
#
_symmetry.space_group_name_H-M   'P 1'
#
loop_
_entity.id
_entity.type
_entity.pdbx_description
1 polymer ?
#
loop_
_entity_poly.entity_id
_entity_poly.type
_entity_poly.pdbx_seq_one_letter_code
_entity_poly.pdbx_strand_id
1 'polypeptide(L)'
;MRYSKSLRHDLLAGLFLAVLVILLYGQAVFTPGELAYGQDASYFYPHEVILQASGFGADFPLWNPYFGAGAPGLGKIQVGMLYPPLVILRALFDVEMTLDLDAALHLFLAGLGIYLLMRQLKVGQIPALFTAVAFMLSGSFTPRILAGHASVLRVLAWSGWLLWAYIRLLKRGTLLNIVLTALIIGFVILGGHPQMSLMVLLLPLGYFGVYFLPGRIRAKKWRELAVGFGRSVGVVG
;
A
#
# COMPACT_ATOMS: atom_id res chain seq x y z
N MET A 1 -18.69 11.65 27.46
CA MET A 1 -17.85 10.54 27.96
C MET A 1 -18.15 9.22 27.22
N ARG A 2 -17.69 9.02 25.98
CA ARG A 2 -17.98 7.78 25.19
C ARG A 2 -16.76 7.16 24.47
N TYR A 3 -15.55 7.52 24.89
CA TYR A 3 -14.31 7.12 24.20
C TYR A 3 -13.62 5.85 24.76
N SER A 4 -13.84 5.46 26.03
CA SER A 4 -13.07 4.35 26.63
C SER A 4 -13.48 2.95 26.16
N LYS A 5 -14.72 2.78 25.66
CA LYS A 5 -15.16 1.51 25.05
C LYS A 5 -14.66 1.33 23.61
N SER A 6 -14.20 2.36 22.89
CA SER A 6 -13.79 2.19 21.48
C SER A 6 -12.41 1.53 21.35
N LEU A 7 -11.44 1.96 22.17
CA LEU A 7 -10.05 1.58 22.00
C LEU A 7 -9.82 0.06 22.11
N ARG A 8 -10.43 -0.61 23.10
CA ARG A 8 -10.29 -2.06 23.26
C ARG A 8 -10.76 -2.83 22.02
N HIS A 9 -11.90 -2.45 21.47
CA HIS A 9 -12.44 -3.09 20.28
C HIS A 9 -11.63 -2.75 19.02
N ASP A 10 -11.11 -1.51 18.94
CA ASP A 10 -10.25 -1.10 17.83
C ASP A 10 -8.90 -1.87 17.88
N LEU A 11 -8.37 -2.17 19.08
CA LEU A 11 -7.21 -3.04 19.29
C LEU A 11 -7.52 -4.51 18.94
N LEU A 12 -8.68 -5.03 19.35
CA LEU A 12 -9.11 -6.39 19.00
C LEU A 12 -9.27 -6.55 17.48
N ALA A 13 -9.78 -5.52 16.79
CA ALA A 13 -9.86 -5.50 15.33
C ALA A 13 -8.45 -5.53 14.70
N GLY A 14 -7.52 -4.75 15.21
CA GLY A 14 -6.12 -4.80 14.78
C GLY A 14 -5.49 -6.18 14.99
N LEU A 15 -5.70 -6.79 16.17
CA LEU A 15 -5.23 -8.13 16.47
C LEU A 15 -5.85 -9.18 15.54
N PHE A 16 -7.16 -9.09 15.29
CA PHE A 16 -7.85 -9.98 14.36
C PHE A 16 -7.24 -9.90 12.95
N LEU A 17 -6.98 -8.69 12.44
CA LEU A 17 -6.35 -8.50 11.13
C LEU A 17 -4.93 -9.09 11.10
N ALA A 18 -4.15 -8.93 12.17
CA ALA A 18 -2.82 -9.51 12.28
C ALA A 18 -2.87 -11.05 12.29
N VAL A 19 -3.76 -11.64 13.09
CA VAL A 19 -3.99 -13.10 13.12
C VAL A 19 -4.43 -13.59 11.75
N LEU A 20 -5.31 -12.88 11.06
CA LEU A 20 -5.76 -13.25 9.72
C LEU A 20 -4.59 -13.27 8.71
N VAL A 21 -3.70 -12.28 8.74
CA VAL A 21 -2.48 -12.28 7.91
C VAL A 21 -1.59 -13.47 8.24
N ILE A 22 -1.38 -13.76 9.53
CA ILE A 22 -0.59 -14.91 9.98
C ILE A 22 -1.23 -16.23 9.53
N LEU A 23 -2.56 -16.37 9.57
CA LEU A 23 -3.22 -17.59 9.11
C LEU A 23 -3.09 -17.81 7.60
N LEU A 24 -3.06 -16.72 6.82
CA LEU A 24 -2.97 -16.80 5.36
C LEU A 24 -1.53 -16.92 4.83
N TYR A 25 -0.57 -16.30 5.51
CA TYR A 25 0.82 -16.17 5.05
C TYR A 25 1.85 -16.70 6.03
N GLY A 26 1.43 -17.16 7.21
CA GLY A 26 2.31 -17.70 8.23
C GLY A 26 3.00 -18.99 7.80
N GLN A 27 2.43 -19.75 6.86
CA GLN A 27 3.14 -20.92 6.32
C GLN A 27 4.45 -20.50 5.64
N ALA A 28 4.43 -19.48 4.78
CA ALA A 28 5.66 -18.94 4.20
C ALA A 28 6.62 -18.37 5.27
N VAL A 29 6.10 -17.61 6.24
CA VAL A 29 6.93 -17.00 7.28
C VAL A 29 7.56 -18.01 8.24
N PHE A 30 6.87 -19.11 8.56
CA PHE A 30 7.30 -20.09 9.57
C PHE A 30 7.86 -21.39 8.97
N THR A 31 7.80 -21.58 7.65
CA THR A 31 8.30 -22.78 6.97
C THR A 31 9.49 -22.40 6.09
N PRO A 32 10.73 -22.77 6.49
CA PRO A 32 11.91 -22.47 5.69
C PRO A 32 11.81 -23.01 4.26
N GLY A 33 12.15 -22.18 3.27
CA GLY A 33 12.11 -22.55 1.85
C GLY A 33 10.75 -22.39 1.15
N GLU A 34 9.70 -21.98 1.86
CA GLU A 34 8.42 -21.56 1.23
C GLU A 34 8.35 -20.04 1.14
N LEU A 35 8.35 -19.49 -0.07
CA LEU A 35 8.16 -18.06 -0.29
C LEU A 35 6.66 -17.72 -0.45
N ALA A 36 6.23 -16.64 0.19
CA ALA A 36 4.89 -16.08 0.04
C ALA A 36 4.63 -15.56 -1.39
N TYR A 37 5.70 -15.21 -2.10
CA TYR A 37 5.67 -14.76 -3.48
C TYR A 37 5.78 -15.93 -4.47
N GLY A 38 4.90 -15.95 -5.47
CA GLY A 38 4.94 -16.95 -6.55
C GLY A 38 5.91 -16.57 -7.67
N GLN A 39 5.47 -16.59 -8.93
CA GLN A 39 6.37 -16.68 -10.10
C GLN A 39 7.42 -15.54 -10.25
N ASP A 40 7.12 -14.30 -9.83
CA ASP A 40 8.09 -13.18 -9.86
C ASP A 40 8.99 -13.10 -8.62
N ALA A 41 8.95 -14.09 -7.70
CA ALA A 41 10.05 -14.28 -6.74
C ALA A 41 11.39 -14.33 -7.48
N SER A 42 11.42 -14.93 -8.67
CA SER A 42 12.57 -14.95 -9.57
C SER A 42 13.10 -13.55 -9.98
N TYR A 43 12.24 -12.51 -9.97
CA TYR A 43 12.66 -11.12 -10.24
C TYR A 43 13.16 -10.43 -8.96
N PHE A 44 12.38 -10.45 -7.88
CA PHE A 44 12.69 -9.68 -6.67
C PHE A 44 13.77 -10.34 -5.80
N TYR A 45 13.84 -11.67 -5.76
CA TYR A 45 14.80 -12.42 -4.96
C TYR A 45 16.26 -12.10 -5.30
N PRO A 46 16.74 -12.21 -6.56
CA PRO A 46 18.14 -11.90 -6.87
C PRO A 46 18.48 -10.43 -6.63
N HIS A 47 17.51 -9.53 -6.79
CA HIS A 47 17.68 -8.13 -6.43
C HIS A 47 17.87 -7.94 -4.93
N GLU A 48 17.09 -8.65 -4.12
CA GLU A 48 17.16 -8.62 -2.67
C GLU A 48 18.48 -9.21 -2.15
N VAL A 49 18.94 -10.35 -2.71
CA VAL A 49 20.26 -10.94 -2.41
C VAL A 49 21.38 -9.93 -2.61
N ILE A 50 21.40 -9.27 -3.77
CA ILE A 50 22.45 -8.28 -4.09
C ILE A 50 22.39 -7.10 -3.13
N LEU A 51 21.19 -6.59 -2.81
CA LEU A 51 21.04 -5.45 -1.92
C LEU A 51 21.51 -5.76 -0.49
N GLN A 52 21.17 -6.94 0.04
CA GLN A 52 21.60 -7.34 1.38
C GLN A 52 23.12 -7.63 1.43
N ALA A 53 23.68 -8.27 0.40
CA ALA A 53 25.13 -8.50 0.32
C ALA A 53 25.93 -7.21 0.17
N SER A 54 25.41 -6.22 -0.54
CA SER A 54 26.12 -4.95 -0.79
C SER A 54 26.03 -3.96 0.38
N GLY A 55 24.94 -4.03 1.15
CA GLY A 55 24.68 -3.09 2.25
C GLY A 55 24.60 -1.62 1.82
N PHE A 56 24.68 -0.71 2.81
CA PHE A 56 24.77 0.75 2.60
C PHE A 56 26.22 1.27 2.61
N GLY A 57 27.19 0.40 2.34
CA GLY A 57 28.62 0.70 2.38
C GLY A 57 29.18 1.25 1.07
N ALA A 58 30.51 1.21 0.92
CA ALA A 58 31.19 1.61 -0.32
C ALA A 58 30.72 0.79 -1.55
N ASP A 59 30.21 -0.41 -1.32
CA ASP A 59 29.68 -1.31 -2.35
C ASP A 59 28.19 -1.08 -2.65
N PHE A 60 27.59 0.02 -2.18
CA PHE A 60 26.18 0.35 -2.45
C PHE A 60 25.88 0.26 -3.96
N PRO A 61 24.95 -0.61 -4.40
CA PRO A 61 24.90 -1.04 -5.79
C PRO A 61 24.16 -0.02 -6.66
N LEU A 62 24.83 1.09 -6.96
CA LEU A 62 24.37 2.08 -7.95
C LEU A 62 24.28 1.45 -9.34
N TRP A 63 25.20 0.52 -9.63
CA TRP A 63 25.22 -0.31 -10.83
C TRP A 63 25.15 -1.78 -10.43
N ASN A 64 24.27 -2.54 -11.05
CA ASN A 64 24.15 -3.98 -10.88
C ASN A 64 24.71 -4.67 -12.14
N PRO A 65 25.94 -5.23 -12.10
CA PRO A 65 26.56 -5.89 -13.25
C PRO A 65 25.94 -7.25 -13.57
N TYR A 66 25.17 -7.83 -12.64
CA TYR A 66 24.62 -9.19 -12.74
C TYR A 66 23.31 -9.24 -13.53
N PHE A 67 22.77 -8.11 -13.97
CA PHE A 67 21.49 -8.04 -14.65
C PHE A 67 21.63 -7.52 -16.08
N GLY A 68 21.46 -8.40 -17.08
CA GLY A 68 21.35 -8.00 -18.49
C GLY A 68 22.53 -7.19 -19.05
N ALA A 69 23.78 -7.62 -18.77
CA ALA A 69 25.04 -6.90 -19.06
C ALA A 69 25.25 -5.60 -18.25
N GLY A 70 24.38 -5.35 -17.27
CA GLY A 70 24.46 -4.24 -16.35
C GLY A 70 23.19 -3.40 -16.35
N ALA A 71 22.72 -3.03 -15.16
CA ALA A 71 21.55 -2.17 -15.01
C ALA A 71 21.75 -1.18 -13.85
N PRO A 72 21.15 0.01 -13.90
CA PRO A 72 21.17 0.94 -12.77
C PRO A 72 20.43 0.32 -11.58
N GLY A 73 21.13 0.03 -10.49
CA GLY A 73 20.54 -0.59 -9.30
C GLY A 73 19.59 0.37 -8.58
N LEU A 74 20.07 1.58 -8.23
CA LEU A 74 19.23 2.62 -7.63
C LEU A 74 18.11 3.11 -8.56
N GLY A 75 18.35 3.08 -9.88
CA GLY A 75 17.35 3.47 -10.89
C GLY A 75 16.15 2.51 -10.98
N LYS A 76 16.30 1.27 -10.48
CA LYS A 76 15.20 0.30 -10.39
C LYS A 76 14.33 0.55 -9.17
N ILE A 77 13.55 1.62 -9.22
CA ILE A 77 12.63 2.01 -8.14
C ILE A 77 11.71 0.87 -7.65
N GLN A 78 11.36 -0.10 -8.51
CA GLN A 78 10.51 -1.25 -8.18
C GLN A 78 11.07 -2.11 -7.05
N VAL A 79 12.40 -2.21 -6.91
CA VAL A 79 13.01 -3.04 -5.86
C VAL A 79 12.91 -2.38 -4.47
N GLY A 80 12.43 -1.14 -4.38
CA GLY A 80 12.23 -0.45 -3.10
C GLY A 80 13.54 -0.27 -2.33
N MET A 81 14.64 0.01 -3.02
CA MET A 81 15.98 0.13 -2.41
C MET A 81 16.00 1.12 -1.24
N LEU A 82 15.35 2.28 -1.42
CA LEU A 82 15.26 3.35 -0.41
C LEU A 82 13.91 3.35 0.32
N TYR A 83 13.12 2.29 0.20
CA TYR A 83 11.80 2.22 0.81
C TYR A 83 11.92 1.86 2.31
N PRO A 84 11.62 2.78 3.25
CA PRO A 84 12.05 2.62 4.64
C PRO A 84 11.54 1.36 5.35
N PRO A 85 10.26 0.92 5.19
CA PRO A 85 9.81 -0.34 5.77
C PRO A 85 10.65 -1.53 5.32
N LEU A 86 11.02 -1.59 4.04
CA LEU A 86 11.82 -2.68 3.50
C LEU A 86 13.30 -2.57 3.88
N VAL A 87 13.84 -1.36 4.01
CA VAL A 87 15.19 -1.13 4.56
C VAL A 87 15.29 -1.65 6.00
N ILE A 88 14.25 -1.46 6.81
CA ILE A 88 14.20 -1.99 8.17
C ILE A 88 14.15 -3.52 8.16
N LEU A 89 13.32 -4.13 7.32
CA LEU A 89 13.24 -5.59 7.21
C LEU A 89 14.59 -6.21 6.81
N ARG A 90 15.25 -5.63 5.79
CA ARG A 90 16.61 -6.00 5.34
C ARG A 90 17.66 -5.99 6.43
N ALA A 91 17.55 -5.06 7.36
CA ALA A 91 18.54 -4.91 8.44
C ALA A 91 18.34 -5.96 9.56
N LEU A 92 17.17 -6.61 9.62
CA LEU A 92 16.77 -7.48 10.71
C LEU A 92 16.66 -8.96 10.30
N PHE A 93 16.43 -9.23 9.02
CA PHE A 93 16.06 -10.55 8.52
C PHE A 93 16.86 -10.92 7.27
N ASP A 94 16.96 -12.22 7.00
CA ASP A 94 17.52 -12.73 5.75
C ASP A 94 16.62 -12.40 4.55
N VAL A 95 17.06 -12.78 3.34
CA VAL A 95 16.38 -12.48 2.08
C VAL A 95 14.96 -13.04 2.04
N GLU A 96 14.78 -14.31 2.43
CA GLU A 96 13.49 -15.01 2.34
C GLU A 96 12.49 -14.36 3.30
N MET A 97 12.88 -14.24 4.57
CA MET A 97 12.01 -13.65 5.59
C MET A 97 11.78 -12.16 5.35
N THR A 98 12.72 -11.42 4.75
CA THR A 98 12.50 -10.03 4.33
C THR A 98 11.36 -9.93 3.31
N LEU A 99 11.35 -10.80 2.30
CA LEU A 99 10.32 -10.79 1.26
C LEU A 99 8.95 -11.20 1.83
N ASP A 100 8.91 -12.25 2.64
CA ASP A 100 7.65 -12.74 3.21
C ASP A 100 7.05 -11.73 4.20
N LEU A 101 7.89 -11.12 5.03
CA LEU A 101 7.46 -10.06 5.93
C LEU A 101 7.06 -8.80 5.18
N ASP A 102 7.69 -8.46 4.05
CA ASP A 102 7.25 -7.35 3.20
C ASP A 102 5.82 -7.58 2.69
N ALA A 103 5.53 -8.80 2.21
CA ALA A 103 4.18 -9.16 1.78
C ALA A 103 3.16 -9.08 2.94
N ALA A 104 3.46 -9.75 4.05
CA ALA A 104 2.59 -9.83 5.22
C ALA A 104 2.34 -8.44 5.84
N LEU A 105 3.38 -7.63 5.98
CA LEU A 105 3.31 -6.27 6.51
C LEU A 105 2.37 -5.41 5.66
N HIS A 106 2.54 -5.40 4.35
CA HIS A 106 1.75 -4.53 3.48
C HIS A 106 0.30 -5.00 3.37
N LEU A 107 0.04 -6.31 3.45
CA LEU A 107 -1.32 -6.82 3.54
C LEU A 107 -2.00 -6.39 4.85
N PHE A 108 -1.29 -6.49 5.98
CA PHE A 108 -1.78 -6.00 7.27
C PHE A 108 -2.05 -4.49 7.23
N LEU A 109 -1.11 -3.70 6.70
CA LEU A 109 -1.25 -2.25 6.56
C LEU A 109 -2.44 -1.88 5.67
N ALA A 110 -2.70 -2.63 4.59
CA ALA A 110 -3.86 -2.41 3.73
C ALA A 110 -5.18 -2.51 4.51
N GLY A 111 -5.34 -3.60 5.29
CA GLY A 111 -6.51 -3.80 6.13
C GLY A 111 -6.63 -2.73 7.22
N LEU A 112 -5.54 -2.49 7.96
CA LEU A 112 -5.53 -1.55 9.08
C LEU A 112 -5.83 -0.11 8.64
N GLY A 113 -5.26 0.33 7.52
CA GLY A 113 -5.49 1.67 6.96
C GLY A 113 -6.97 1.89 6.61
N ILE A 114 -7.61 0.91 5.98
CA ILE A 114 -9.04 0.96 5.65
C ILE A 114 -9.89 0.92 6.92
N TYR A 115 -9.55 0.06 7.89
CA TYR A 115 -10.25 0.02 9.16
C TYR A 115 -10.25 1.41 9.81
N LEU A 116 -9.07 2.01 10.00
CA LEU A 116 -8.93 3.34 10.60
C LEU A 116 -9.66 4.43 9.82
N LEU A 117 -9.62 4.38 8.49
CA LEU A 117 -10.39 5.27 7.62
C LEU A 117 -11.89 5.16 7.89
N MET A 118 -12.44 3.94 7.93
CA MET A 118 -13.86 3.70 8.21
C MET A 118 -14.25 4.19 9.60
N ARG A 119 -13.41 3.95 10.62
CA ARG A 119 -13.62 4.48 11.98
C ARG A 119 -13.64 6.01 11.99
N GLN A 120 -12.76 6.65 11.23
CA GLN A 120 -12.72 8.11 11.10
C GLN A 120 -13.94 8.69 10.37
N LEU A 121 -14.55 7.91 9.48
CA LEU A 121 -15.83 8.22 8.81
C LEU A 121 -17.06 7.88 9.67
N LYS A 122 -16.85 7.51 10.95
CA LYS A 122 -17.90 7.16 11.93
C LYS A 122 -18.70 5.89 11.56
N VAL A 123 -18.13 5.01 10.75
CA VAL A 123 -18.69 3.68 10.48
C VAL A 123 -18.55 2.79 11.72
N GLY A 124 -19.57 1.97 11.99
CA GLY A 124 -19.56 0.99 13.09
C GLY A 124 -18.39 0.00 13.00
N GLN A 125 -18.04 -0.65 14.11
CA GLN A 125 -16.84 -1.51 14.17
C GLN A 125 -16.91 -2.74 13.28
N ILE A 126 -18.02 -3.47 13.33
CA ILE A 126 -18.26 -4.66 12.52
C ILE A 126 -18.21 -4.33 11.01
N PRO A 127 -18.96 -3.34 10.49
CA PRO A 127 -18.87 -2.99 9.08
C PRO A 127 -17.49 -2.44 8.70
N ALA A 128 -16.82 -1.67 9.58
CA ALA A 128 -15.45 -1.21 9.32
C ALA A 128 -14.46 -2.38 9.19
N LEU A 129 -14.58 -3.40 10.05
CA LEU A 129 -13.76 -4.60 9.99
C LEU A 129 -14.04 -5.42 8.73
N PHE A 130 -15.32 -5.59 8.38
CA PHE A 130 -15.70 -6.28 7.16
C PHE A 130 -15.14 -5.58 5.91
N THR A 131 -15.23 -4.25 5.83
CA THR A 131 -14.63 -3.48 4.72
C THR A 131 -13.12 -3.62 4.66
N ALA A 132 -12.43 -3.62 5.82
CA ALA A 132 -10.99 -3.83 5.89
C ALA A 132 -10.58 -5.21 5.36
N VAL A 133 -11.27 -6.27 5.79
CA VAL A 133 -11.04 -7.65 5.32
C VAL A 133 -11.34 -7.78 3.83
N ALA A 134 -12.47 -7.24 3.37
CA ALA A 134 -12.84 -7.27 1.96
C ALA A 134 -11.83 -6.56 1.06
N PHE A 135 -11.24 -5.46 1.54
CA PHE A 135 -10.21 -4.73 0.80
C PHE A 135 -8.88 -5.49 0.73
N MET A 136 -8.36 -5.93 1.89
CA MET A 136 -7.07 -6.61 1.94
C MET A 136 -7.11 -7.96 1.20
N LEU A 137 -8.26 -8.65 1.18
CA LEU A 137 -8.44 -9.91 0.45
C LEU A 137 -9.00 -9.74 -0.97
N SER A 138 -9.06 -8.50 -1.46
CA SER A 138 -9.56 -8.22 -2.81
C SER A 138 -8.60 -8.70 -3.90
N GLY A 139 -9.10 -8.80 -5.13
CA GLY A 139 -8.28 -9.11 -6.31
C GLY A 139 -7.14 -8.12 -6.61
N SER A 140 -7.05 -7.01 -5.87
CA SER A 140 -5.91 -6.07 -5.97
C SER A 140 -4.68 -6.55 -5.18
N PHE A 141 -4.85 -7.48 -4.23
CA PHE A 141 -3.81 -7.92 -3.30
C PHE A 141 -3.44 -9.38 -3.54
N THR A 142 -4.39 -10.33 -3.41
CA THR A 142 -4.11 -11.77 -3.46
C THR A 142 -3.41 -12.21 -4.76
N PRO A 143 -3.86 -11.81 -5.97
CA PRO A 143 -3.18 -12.17 -7.21
C PRO A 143 -1.83 -11.48 -7.37
N ARG A 144 -1.62 -10.31 -6.77
CA ARG A 144 -0.35 -9.57 -6.85
C ARG A 144 0.72 -10.17 -5.96
N ILE A 145 0.32 -10.75 -4.83
CA ILE A 145 1.24 -11.54 -3.99
C ILE A 145 1.62 -12.83 -4.72
N LEU A 146 0.64 -13.56 -5.27
CA LEU A 146 0.92 -14.78 -6.04
C LEU A 146 1.74 -14.50 -7.32
N ALA A 147 1.48 -13.39 -8.00
CA ALA A 147 2.25 -12.98 -9.17
C ALA A 147 3.54 -12.22 -8.82
N GLY A 148 3.93 -12.10 -7.54
CA GLY A 148 5.19 -11.47 -7.13
C GLY A 148 5.33 -9.97 -7.43
N HIS A 149 4.23 -9.23 -7.63
CA HIS A 149 4.26 -7.78 -7.89
C HIS A 149 4.39 -6.96 -6.59
N ALA A 150 5.50 -7.14 -5.86
CA ALA A 150 5.72 -6.54 -4.54
C ALA A 150 5.57 -5.01 -4.52
N SER A 151 6.06 -4.31 -5.56
CA SER A 151 5.97 -2.85 -5.65
C SER A 151 4.53 -2.33 -5.75
N VAL A 152 3.63 -3.05 -6.43
CA VAL A 152 2.20 -2.71 -6.49
C VAL A 152 1.56 -2.86 -5.11
N LEU A 153 1.85 -3.98 -4.44
CA LEU A 153 1.36 -4.29 -3.10
C LEU A 153 1.74 -3.19 -2.09
N ARG A 154 3.02 -2.81 -2.07
CA ARG A 154 3.54 -1.76 -1.19
C ARG A 154 2.76 -0.47 -1.35
N VAL A 155 2.56 -0.02 -2.59
CA VAL A 155 1.88 1.24 -2.88
C VAL A 155 0.40 1.19 -2.50
N LEU A 156 -0.31 0.11 -2.85
CA LEU A 156 -1.74 -0.03 -2.58
C LEU A 156 -2.06 -0.11 -1.09
N ALA A 157 -1.17 -0.70 -0.28
CA ALA A 157 -1.34 -0.80 1.17
C ALA A 157 -1.51 0.56 1.84
N TRP A 158 -0.90 1.61 1.30
CA TRP A 158 -0.98 2.98 1.83
C TRP A 158 -2.23 3.76 1.42
N SER A 159 -3.08 3.22 0.54
CA SER A 159 -4.26 3.93 0.04
C SER A 159 -5.24 4.37 1.15
N GLY A 160 -5.58 3.46 2.06
CA GLY A 160 -6.44 3.76 3.22
C GLY A 160 -5.79 4.76 4.17
N TRP A 161 -4.49 4.62 4.42
CA TRP A 161 -3.71 5.52 5.26
C TRP A 161 -3.64 6.93 4.70
N LEU A 162 -3.46 7.08 3.38
CA LEU A 162 -3.38 8.39 2.73
C LEU A 162 -4.70 9.15 2.88
N LEU A 163 -5.84 8.50 2.60
CA LEU A 163 -7.15 9.11 2.81
C LEU A 163 -7.42 9.41 4.29
N TRP A 164 -7.02 8.51 5.19
CA TRP A 164 -7.15 8.71 6.62
C TRP A 164 -6.37 9.95 7.10
N ALA A 165 -5.09 10.06 6.72
CA ALA A 165 -4.23 11.18 7.05
C ALA A 165 -4.72 12.50 6.42
N TYR A 166 -5.11 12.45 5.14
CA TYR A 166 -5.64 13.61 4.41
C TYR A 166 -6.90 14.19 5.09
N ILE A 167 -7.86 13.34 5.47
CA ILE A 167 -9.08 13.80 6.15
C ILE A 167 -8.74 14.37 7.55
N ARG A 168 -7.72 13.87 8.25
CA ARG A 168 -7.25 14.47 9.51
C ARG A 168 -6.65 15.86 9.27
N LEU A 169 -5.84 15.99 8.22
CA LEU A 169 -5.23 17.24 7.82
C LEU A 169 -6.29 18.30 7.47
N LEU A 170 -7.32 17.93 6.70
CA LEU A 170 -8.45 18.82 6.37
C LEU A 170 -9.23 19.27 7.62
N LYS A 171 -9.41 18.38 8.60
CA LYS A 171 -10.11 18.73 9.85
C LYS A 171 -9.25 19.61 10.76
N ARG A 172 -7.93 19.38 10.78
CA ARG A 172 -6.96 20.09 11.64
C ARG A 172 -5.60 20.17 10.95
N GLY A 173 -5.21 21.37 10.55
CA GLY A 173 -3.91 21.68 9.91
C GLY A 173 -2.70 21.68 10.85
N THR A 174 -2.62 20.78 11.82
CA THR A 174 -1.50 20.71 12.77
C THR A 174 -0.23 20.17 12.10
N LEU A 175 0.96 20.58 12.58
CA LEU A 175 2.26 20.07 12.10
C LEU A 175 2.32 18.53 12.07
N LEU A 176 1.79 17.87 13.08
CA LEU A 176 1.72 16.40 13.13
C LEU A 176 0.96 15.81 11.93
N ASN A 177 -0.20 16.36 11.56
CA ASN A 177 -1.00 15.86 10.43
C ASN A 177 -0.33 16.18 9.08
N ILE A 178 0.42 17.29 8.99
CA ILE A 178 1.22 17.62 7.80
C ILE A 178 2.33 16.59 7.62
N VAL A 179 3.15 16.37 8.67
CA VAL A 179 4.26 15.41 8.66
C VAL A 179 3.76 14.00 8.38
N LEU A 180 2.69 13.56 9.05
CA LEU A 180 2.08 12.25 8.83
C LEU A 180 1.63 12.06 7.37
N THR A 181 0.95 13.05 6.79
CA THR A 181 0.50 12.99 5.39
C THR A 181 1.69 12.96 4.43
N ALA A 182 2.70 13.80 4.66
CA ALA A 182 3.92 13.84 3.87
C ALA A 182 4.70 12.53 3.92
N LEU A 183 4.79 11.89 5.10
CA LEU A 183 5.43 10.58 5.27
C LEU A 183 4.70 9.50 4.47
N ILE A 184 3.37 9.46 4.54
CA ILE A 184 2.58 8.48 3.78
C ILE A 184 2.74 8.71 2.26
N ILE A 185 2.74 9.96 1.81
CA ILE A 185 3.03 10.29 0.40
C ILE A 185 4.44 9.81 0.02
N GLY A 186 5.44 10.04 0.88
CA GLY A 186 6.79 9.52 0.70
C GLY A 186 6.82 8.00 0.55
N PHE A 187 6.11 7.26 1.40
CA PHE A 187 5.98 5.80 1.28
C PHE A 187 5.26 5.35 0.01
N VAL A 188 4.22 6.07 -0.43
CA VAL A 188 3.54 5.80 -1.70
C VAL A 188 4.48 5.99 -2.90
N ILE A 189 5.35 7.00 -2.88
CA ILE A 189 6.32 7.25 -3.96
C ILE A 189 7.46 6.22 -3.91
N LEU A 190 8.02 5.99 -2.73
CA LEU A 190 9.15 5.07 -2.52
C LEU A 190 8.74 3.59 -2.63
N GLY A 191 7.45 3.27 -2.59
CA GLY A 191 6.93 1.92 -2.80
C GLY A 191 7.27 1.32 -4.18
N GLY A 192 7.72 2.16 -5.12
CA GLY A 192 8.46 1.70 -6.30
C GLY A 192 7.62 1.44 -7.55
N HIS A 193 6.36 1.87 -7.57
CA HIS A 193 5.49 1.66 -8.73
C HIS A 193 4.79 2.96 -9.20
N PRO A 194 5.43 3.76 -10.07
CA PRO A 194 4.99 5.12 -10.41
C PRO A 194 3.52 5.23 -10.83
N GLN A 195 3.06 4.32 -11.69
CA GLN A 195 1.67 4.31 -12.15
C GLN A 195 0.68 4.13 -10.99
N MET A 196 0.96 3.22 -10.06
CA MET A 196 0.11 2.96 -8.90
C MET A 196 0.24 4.09 -7.89
N SER A 197 1.44 4.67 -7.74
CA SER A 197 1.68 5.81 -6.86
C SER A 197 0.82 6.98 -7.31
N LEU A 198 0.79 7.28 -8.62
CA LEU A 198 -0.08 8.30 -9.18
C LEU A 198 -1.56 8.00 -8.87
N MET A 199 -2.02 6.78 -9.12
CA MET A 199 -3.42 6.40 -8.84
C MET A 199 -3.81 6.59 -7.37
N VAL A 200 -2.94 6.19 -6.43
CA VAL A 200 -3.17 6.37 -4.99
C VAL A 200 -3.14 7.86 -4.61
N LEU A 201 -2.21 8.64 -5.15
CA LEU A 201 -2.10 10.08 -4.90
C LEU A 201 -3.28 10.89 -5.45
N LEU A 202 -4.05 10.35 -6.40
CA LEU A 202 -5.28 10.97 -6.89
C LEU A 202 -6.49 10.73 -5.97
N LEU A 203 -6.43 9.77 -5.03
CA LEU A 203 -7.55 9.47 -4.13
C LEU A 203 -8.00 10.69 -3.29
N PRO A 204 -7.10 11.48 -2.66
CA PRO A 204 -7.48 12.72 -1.98
C PRO A 204 -8.26 13.72 -2.84
N LEU A 205 -7.89 13.84 -4.12
CA LEU A 205 -8.58 14.72 -5.08
C LEU A 205 -9.98 14.20 -5.39
N GLY A 206 -10.13 12.89 -5.60
CA GLY A 206 -11.42 12.24 -5.78
C GLY A 206 -12.33 12.44 -4.56
N TYR A 207 -11.80 12.23 -3.36
CA TYR A 207 -12.52 12.49 -2.11
C TYR A 207 -12.97 13.95 -1.99
N PHE A 208 -12.07 14.89 -2.28
CA PHE A 208 -12.38 16.32 -2.28
C PHE A 208 -13.52 16.65 -3.26
N GLY A 209 -13.46 16.13 -4.48
CA GLY A 209 -14.50 16.31 -5.49
C GLY A 209 -15.87 15.77 -5.05
N VAL A 210 -15.92 14.61 -4.39
CA VAL A 210 -17.19 14.04 -3.92
C VAL A 210 -17.80 14.86 -2.76
N TYR A 211 -16.96 15.33 -1.84
CA TYR A 211 -17.40 15.96 -0.59
C TYR A 211 -17.66 17.47 -0.70
N PHE A 212 -16.86 18.20 -1.48
CA PHE A 212 -16.91 19.66 -1.55
C PHE A 212 -17.55 20.22 -2.82
N LEU A 213 -17.74 19.44 -3.89
CA LEU A 213 -18.47 19.92 -5.06
C LEU A 213 -19.98 19.93 -4.79
N PRO A 214 -20.69 21.05 -5.04
CA PRO A 214 -22.14 21.12 -4.96
C PRO A 214 -22.79 20.02 -5.82
N GLY A 215 -23.87 19.41 -5.32
CA GLY A 215 -24.54 18.29 -6.00
C GLY A 215 -24.96 18.60 -7.45
N ARG A 216 -25.30 19.86 -7.75
CA ARG A 216 -25.62 20.35 -9.11
C ARG A 216 -24.38 20.39 -10.03
N ILE A 217 -23.24 20.84 -9.52
CA ILE A 217 -21.97 20.87 -10.27
C ILE A 217 -21.47 19.44 -10.50
N ARG A 218 -21.61 18.58 -9.50
CA ARG A 218 -21.29 17.16 -9.57
C ARG A 218 -22.12 16.46 -10.66
N ALA A 219 -23.45 16.56 -10.62
CA ALA A 219 -24.34 15.93 -11.60
C ALA A 219 -24.09 16.42 -13.05
N LYS A 220 -23.85 17.73 -13.22
CA LYS A 220 -23.52 18.31 -14.53
C LYS A 220 -22.21 17.76 -15.09
N LYS A 221 -21.13 17.74 -14.29
CA LYS A 221 -19.83 17.21 -14.71
C LYS A 221 -19.86 15.71 -15.01
N TRP A 222 -20.55 14.90 -14.21
CA TRP A 222 -20.69 13.46 -14.47
C TRP A 222 -21.44 13.19 -15.78
N ARG A 223 -22.49 13.95 -16.05
CA ARG A 223 -23.22 13.86 -17.32
C ARG A 223 -22.35 14.27 -18.51
N GLU A 224 -21.60 15.36 -18.41
CA GLU A 224 -20.68 15.82 -19.45
C GLU A 224 -19.56 14.80 -19.72
N LEU A 225 -18.98 14.21 -18.67
CA LEU A 225 -17.97 13.16 -18.80
C LEU A 225 -18.55 11.87 -19.39
N ALA A 226 -19.74 11.45 -18.96
CA ALA A 226 -20.40 10.27 -19.51
C ALA A 226 -20.76 10.44 -20.98
N VAL A 227 -21.24 11.63 -21.37
CA VAL A 227 -21.53 11.96 -22.78
C VAL A 227 -20.23 12.07 -23.59
N GLY A 228 -19.19 12.72 -23.06
CA GLY A 228 -17.88 12.81 -23.72
C GLY A 228 -17.22 11.45 -23.91
N PHE A 229 -17.27 10.59 -22.89
CA PHE A 229 -16.81 9.21 -22.98
C PHE A 229 -17.66 8.44 -23.99
N GLY A 230 -18.99 8.50 -23.89
CA GLY A 230 -19.92 7.86 -24.82
C GLY A 230 -19.67 8.25 -26.28
N ARG A 231 -19.33 9.52 -26.55
CA ARG A 231 -18.90 10.00 -27.87
C ARG A 231 -17.55 9.42 -28.29
N SER A 232 -16.57 9.35 -27.37
CA SER A 232 -15.24 8.81 -27.65
C SER A 232 -15.24 7.31 -27.98
N VAL A 233 -16.20 6.55 -27.45
CA VAL A 233 -16.38 5.12 -27.72
C VAL A 233 -17.52 4.81 -28.70
N GLY A 234 -18.11 5.83 -29.35
CA GLY A 234 -19.15 5.65 -30.38
C GLY A 234 -20.51 5.16 -29.86
N VAL A 235 -20.74 5.21 -28.55
CA VAL A 235 -21.97 4.75 -27.88
C VAL A 235 -23.05 5.84 -27.85
N VAL A 236 -22.67 7.12 -27.98
CA VAL A 236 -23.59 8.27 -27.93
C VAL A 236 -23.30 9.22 -29.08
N GLY A 237 -24.30 9.46 -29.94
CA GLY A 237 -24.31 10.51 -30.98
C GLY A 237 -24.70 11.87 -30.40
#